data_AF-A0A1M3HR79-F1
#
_entry.id   AF-A0A1M3HR79-F1
#
_cell.length_a   1.000
_cell.length_b   1.000
_cell.length_c   1.000
_cell.angle_alpha   90.00
_cell.angle_beta   90.00
_cell.angle_gamma   90.00
#
_symmetry.space_group_name_H-M   'P 1'
#
loop_
_entity.id
_entity.type
_entity.pdbx_description
1 polymer ?
#
loop_
_entity_poly.entity_id
_entity_poly.type
_entity_poly.pdbx_seq_one_letter_code
_entity_poly.pdbx_strand_id
1 'polypeptide(L)' 'MDIRIELVDERGNHINPNHVSAVEYLARFLNKCVVNKVYQKMMAAGKSGTILVYQDRLEVREG' A
#
# COMPACT_ATOMS: atom_id res chain seq x y z
N MET A 1 10.36 14.60 2.47
CA MET A 1 9.05 13.92 2.46
C MET A 1 9.30 12.51 1.98
N ASP A 2 9.14 11.51 2.86
CA ASP A 2 9.37 10.11 2.56
C ASP A 2 8.04 9.36 2.68
N ILE A 3 7.52 8.87 1.54
CA ILE A 3 6.30 8.05 1.50
C ILE A 3 6.68 6.68 0.96
N ARG A 4 6.49 5.65 1.78
CA ARG A 4 6.76 4.25 1.42
C ARG A 4 5.46 3.52 1.11
N ILE A 5 5.53 2.54 0.23
CA ILE A 5 4.40 1.66 -0.10
C ILE A 5 4.87 0.23 0.14
N GLU A 6 4.17 -0.49 1.01
CA GLU A 6 4.57 -1.83 1.44
C GLU A 6 3.38 -2.78 1.33
N LEU A 7 3.64 -3.98 0.81
CA LEU A 7 2.63 -5.04 0.73
C LEU A 7 2.62 -5.81 2.06
N VAL A 8 1.43 -6.02 2.60
CA VAL A 8 1.24 -6.76 3.85
C VAL A 8 0.09 -7.76 3.73
N ASP A 9 0.19 -8.87 4.45
CA ASP A 9 -0.91 -9.83 4.61
C ASP A 9 -1.90 -9.38 5.69
N GLU A 10 -3.02 -10.08 5.85
CA GLU A 10 -4.03 -9.76 6.87
C GLU A 10 -3.54 -9.91 8.31
N ARG A 11 -2.38 -10.53 8.52
CA ARG A 11 -1.71 -10.66 9.82
C ARG A 11 -0.69 -9.55 10.06
N GLY A 12 -0.49 -8.65 9.09
CA GLY A 12 0.47 -7.56 9.14
C GLY A 12 1.90 -7.97 8.75
N ASN A 13 2.12 -9.16 8.20
CA ASN A 13 3.44 -9.58 7.73
C ASN A 13 3.75 -8.97 6.37
N HIS A 14 4.97 -8.48 6.21
CA HIS A 14 5.42 -7.89 4.94
C HIS A 14 5.56 -8.98 3.88
N ILE A 15 4.99 -8.72 2.71
CA ILE A 15 5.04 -9.62 1.58
C ILE A 15 6.08 -9.09 0.61
N ASN A 16 6.99 -9.95 0.18
CA ASN A 16 7.90 -9.62 -0.91
C ASN A 16 7.09 -9.49 -2.21
N PRO A 17 7.09 -8.32 -2.89
CA PRO A 17 6.36 -8.11 -4.14
C PRO A 17 6.69 -9.15 -5.22
N ASN A 18 7.92 -9.68 -5.21
CA ASN A 18 8.40 -10.65 -6.19
C ASN A 18 7.90 -12.07 -5.92
N HIS A 19 7.28 -12.33 -4.77
CA HIS A 19 6.76 -13.65 -4.38
C HIS A 19 5.23 -13.67 -4.28
N VAL A 20 4.55 -12.64 -4.81
CA VAL A 20 3.08 -12.57 -4.79
C VAL A 20 2.52 -13.51 -5.86
N SER A 21 1.59 -14.37 -5.49
CA SER A 21 0.87 -15.23 -6.44
C SER A 21 0.07 -14.39 -7.45
N ALA A 22 -0.18 -14.91 -8.66
CA ALA A 22 -0.94 -14.16 -9.68
C ALA A 22 -2.35 -13.75 -9.20
N VAL A 23 -2.99 -14.58 -8.38
CA VAL A 23 -4.33 -14.31 -7.80
C VAL A 23 -4.27 -13.16 -6.80
N GLU A 24 -3.31 -13.18 -5.88
CA GLU A 24 -3.11 -12.07 -4.94
C GLU A 24 -2.66 -10.79 -5.64
N TYR A 25 -1.83 -10.92 -6.68
CA TYR A 25 -1.41 -9.78 -7.47
C TYR A 25 -2.62 -9.11 -8.11
N LEU A 26 -3.56 -9.87 -8.68
CA LEU A 26 -4.77 -9.33 -9.31
C LEU A 26 -5.65 -8.58 -8.30
N ALA A 27 -5.89 -9.17 -7.12
CA ALA A 27 -6.66 -8.55 -6.05
C ALA A 27 -6.02 -7.23 -5.58
N ARG A 28 -4.68 -7.22 -5.43
CA ARG A 28 -3.93 -6.03 -5.01
C ARG A 28 -3.75 -5.00 -6.13
N PHE A 29 -3.77 -5.41 -7.39
CA PHE A 29 -3.72 -4.51 -8.55
C PHE A 29 -4.97 -3.65 -8.66
N LEU A 30 -6.13 -4.15 -8.22
CA LEU A 30 -7.36 -3.34 -8.11
C LEU A 30 -7.18 -2.16 -7.14
N ASN A 31 -6.34 -2.33 -6.11
CA ASN A 31 -6.03 -1.25 -5.17
C ASN A 31 -5.10 -0.19 -5.74
N LYS A 32 -4.51 -0.36 -6.94
CA LYS A 32 -3.56 0.60 -7.54
C LYS A 32 -4.13 2.01 -7.65
N CYS A 33 -5.40 2.14 -8.04
CA CYS A 33 -6.07 3.45 -8.12
C CYS A 33 -6.24 4.10 -6.74
N VAL A 34 -6.57 3.29 -5.73
CA VAL A 34 -6.77 3.77 -4.36
C VAL A 34 -5.43 4.14 -3.71
N VAL A 35 -4.39 3.31 -3.88
CA VAL A 35 -3.00 3.59 -3.47
C VAL A 35 -2.53 4.91 -4.07
N ASN A 36 -2.69 5.10 -5.38
CA ASN A 36 -2.27 6.33 -6.04
C ASN A 36 -3.04 7.54 -5.49
N LYS A 37 -4.36 7.43 -5.28
CA LYS A 37 -5.17 8.50 -4.68
C LYS A 37 -4.69 8.87 -3.28
N VAL A 38 -4.38 7.88 -2.43
CA VAL A 38 -3.87 8.11 -1.07
C VAL A 38 -2.48 8.74 -1.11
N TYR A 39 -1.58 8.23 -1.95
CA TYR A 39 -0.25 8.78 -2.15
C TYR A 39 -0.30 10.26 -2.55
N GLN A 40 -1.10 10.62 -3.55
CA GLN A 40 -1.28 12.01 -3.97
C GLN A 40 -1.85 12.90 -2.86
N LYS A 41 -2.80 12.39 -2.07
CA LYS A 41 -3.32 13.12 -0.90
C LYS A 41 -2.24 13.38 0.15
N MET A 42 -1.40 12.38 0.44
CA MET A 42 -0.28 12.56 1.38
C MET A 42 0.73 13.58 0.85
N MET A 43 1.04 13.54 -0.46
CA MET A 43 1.91 14.54 -1.07
C MET A 43 1.35 15.95 -0.99
N ALA A 44 0.07 16.14 -1.33
CA ALA A 44 -0.59 17.44 -1.26
C ALA A 44 -0.64 17.98 0.18
N ALA A 45 -0.74 17.10 1.18
CA ALA A 45 -0.70 17.45 2.59
C ALA A 45 0.71 17.61 3.17
N GLY A 46 1.77 17.36 2.38
CA GLY A 46 3.15 17.41 2.86
C GLY A 46 3.51 16.34 3.88
N LYS A 47 2.74 15.23 3.93
CA LYS A 47 2.89 14.18 4.95
C LYS A 47 3.89 13.11 4.53
N SER A 48 4.69 12.65 5.49
CA SER A 48 5.51 11.43 5.43
C SER A 48 4.75 10.24 6.01
N GLY A 49 5.13 9.03 5.61
CA GLY A 49 4.59 7.81 6.20
C GLY A 49 4.68 6.58 5.31
N THR A 50 4.05 5.50 5.76
CA THR A 50 3.95 4.24 5.03
C THR A 50 2.50 3.94 4.67
N ILE A 51 2.26 3.62 3.41
CA ILE A 51 0.99 3.09 2.90
C ILE A 51 1.12 1.57 2.88
N LEU A 52 0.41 0.91 3.79
CA LEU A 52 0.31 -0.53 3.90
C LEU A 52 -0.82 -1.04 3.00
N VAL A 53 -0.48 -1.91 2.06
CA VAL A 53 -1.40 -2.45 1.06
C VAL A 53 -1.76 -3.89 1.42
N TYR A 54 -2.96 -4.06 1.97
CA TYR A 54 -3.57 -5.35 2.24
C TYR A 54 -4.29 -5.88 1.01
N GLN A 55 -4.88 -7.07 1.10
CA GLN A 55 -5.58 -7.67 -0.04
C GLN A 55 -6.84 -6.88 -0.43
N ASP A 56 -7.58 -6.37 0.54
CA ASP A 56 -8.88 -5.71 0.36
C ASP A 56 -8.91 -4.26 0.87
N ARG A 57 -7.88 -3.82 1.58
CA ARG A 57 -7.81 -2.50 2.21
C ARG A 57 -6.43 -1.87 2.16
N LEU A 58 -6.38 -0.61 2.60
CA LEU A 58 -5.17 0.18 2.75
C LEU A 58 -5.16 0.80 4.15
N GLU A 59 -3.97 0.85 4.75
CA GLU A 59 -3.74 1.55 6.02
C GLU A 59 -2.61 2.55 5.82
N VAL A 60 -2.75 3.76 6.38
CA VAL A 60 -1.71 4.79 6.33
C VAL A 60 -1.14 4.95 7.73
N ARG A 61 0.16 4.75 7.86
CA ARG A 61 0.92 5.04 9.08
C ARG A 61 1.70 6.31 8.87
N GLU A 62 1.27 7.39 9.51
CA GLU A 62 1.96 8.67 9.48
C GLU A 62 3.28 8.58 10.25
N GLY A 63 4.32 9.26 9.75
CA GLY A 63 5.66 9.28 10.34
C GLY A 63 6.16 10.69 10.58
#